data_AF-A0A4Z2E0Z9-F1
#
_entry.id   AF-A0A4Z2E0Z9-F1
#
_cell.length_a   1.000
_cell.length_b   1.000
_cell.length_c   1.000
_cell.angle_alpha   90.00
_cell.angle_beta   90.00
_cell.angle_gamma   90.00
#
_symmetry.space_group_name_H-M   'P 1'
#
loop_
_entity.id
_entity.type
_entity.pdbx_description
1 polymer ?
#
loop_
_entity_poly.entity_id
_entity_poly.type
_entity_poly.pdbx_seq_one_letter_code
_entity_poly.pdbx_strand_id
1 'polypeptide(L)'
;MRHGGSPKFAVKTRQAFFLQTTGLTMMARRLCYDIIRPRFLARHPYLPLNTAAIKAECALRSPEVPKKPSPLKPAERKPLESVVRYLGETASVKLIFKKYI
;
A
#
# COMPACT_ATOMS: atom_id res chain seq x y z
N MET A 1 -28.22 -30.08 19.77
CA MET A 1 -28.10 -28.63 19.48
C MET A 1 -28.37 -28.41 18.01
N ARG A 2 -29.52 -27.79 17.69
CA ARG A 2 -29.84 -27.36 16.33
C ARG A 2 -29.26 -25.97 16.13
N HIS A 3 -28.33 -25.82 15.20
CA HIS A 3 -28.20 -24.60 14.42
C HIS A 3 -28.34 -24.97 12.96
N GLY A 4 -29.56 -24.78 12.46
CA GLY A 4 -29.86 -24.77 11.04
C GLY A 4 -29.41 -23.45 10.41
N GLY A 5 -29.23 -23.50 9.10
CA GLY A 5 -29.15 -22.32 8.25
C GLY A 5 -27.78 -22.12 7.63
N SER A 6 -27.53 -22.83 6.53
CA SER A 6 -26.53 -22.43 5.54
C SER A 6 -27.05 -21.21 4.78
N PRO A 7 -26.31 -20.08 4.72
CA PRO A 7 -26.49 -19.11 3.67
C PRO A 7 -25.59 -19.52 2.50
N LYS A 8 -26.25 -20.15 1.53
CA LYS A 8 -25.80 -20.27 0.16
C LYS A 8 -25.51 -18.86 -0.40
N PHE A 9 -24.28 -18.40 -0.30
CA PHE A 9 -23.73 -17.36 -1.18
C PHE A 9 -22.53 -17.94 -1.91
N ALA A 10 -22.84 -18.70 -2.97
CA ALA A 10 -21.91 -18.92 -4.04
C ALA A 10 -21.66 -17.57 -4.75
N VAL A 11 -20.51 -16.94 -4.51
CA VAL A 11 -19.92 -16.03 -5.49
C VAL A 11 -18.44 -16.37 -5.63
N LYS A 12 -18.21 -17.42 -6.44
CA LYS A 12 -16.96 -17.81 -7.11
C LYS A 12 -15.83 -18.28 -6.19
N THR A 13 -15.05 -19.24 -6.67
CA THR A 13 -13.98 -19.96 -5.96
C THR A 13 -12.95 -19.02 -5.34
N ARG A 14 -13.25 -18.65 -4.10
CA ARG A 14 -12.46 -17.93 -3.12
C ARG A 14 -11.32 -18.84 -2.61
N GLN A 15 -10.46 -19.31 -3.52
CA GLN A 15 -9.35 -20.20 -3.18
C GLN A 15 -8.50 -19.52 -2.10
N ALA A 16 -8.30 -20.21 -0.96
CA ALA A 16 -7.44 -19.71 0.09
C ALA A 16 -6.00 -19.61 -0.44
N PHE A 17 -5.33 -18.50 -0.16
CA PHE A 17 -3.92 -18.31 -0.53
C PHE A 17 -3.17 -17.64 0.61
N PHE A 18 -1.87 -17.95 0.70
CA PHE A 18 -0.94 -17.27 1.59
C PHE A 18 0.14 -16.60 0.74
N LEU A 19 0.39 -15.31 0.97
CA LEU A 19 1.38 -14.54 0.24
C LEU A 19 2.36 -13.87 1.21
N GLN A 20 3.60 -14.36 1.20
CA GLN A 20 4.72 -13.71 1.85
C GLN A 20 5.66 -13.14 0.79
N THR A 21 5.89 -11.83 0.82
CA THR A 21 6.77 -11.21 -0.19
C THR A 21 8.23 -11.51 0.10
N THR A 22 8.97 -11.90 -0.93
CA THR A 22 10.42 -12.14 -0.82
C THR A 22 11.20 -10.82 -0.63
N GLY A 23 12.39 -10.90 -0.04
CA GLY A 23 13.29 -9.74 0.11
C GLY A 23 13.63 -9.08 -1.23
N LEU A 24 13.79 -9.88 -2.28
CA LEU A 24 13.98 -9.40 -3.66
C LEU A 24 12.78 -8.56 -4.13
N THR A 25 11.55 -9.05 -3.93
CA THR A 25 10.32 -8.32 -4.29
C THR A 25 10.18 -7.02 -3.48
N MET A 26 10.60 -7.04 -2.21
CA MET A 26 10.63 -5.83 -1.38
C MET A 26 11.62 -4.79 -1.90
N MET A 27 12.80 -5.20 -2.36
CA MET A 27 13.80 -4.30 -2.95
C MET A 27 13.40 -3.82 -4.34
N ALA A 28 12.83 -4.69 -5.17
CA ALA A 28 12.33 -4.33 -6.50
C ALA A 28 11.33 -3.17 -6.45
N ARG A 29 10.44 -3.16 -5.44
CA ARG A 29 9.50 -2.06 -5.19
C ARG A 29 10.18 -0.71 -4.89
N ARG A 30 11.41 -0.73 -4.38
CA ARG A 30 12.21 0.46 -4.09
C ARG A 30 13.05 0.88 -5.30
N LEU A 31 13.69 -0.07 -5.98
CA LEU A 31 14.53 0.18 -7.16
C LEU A 31 13.72 0.68 -8.37
N CYS A 32 12.50 0.13 -8.55
CA CYS A 32 11.59 0.47 -9.63
C CYS A 32 10.47 1.42 -9.16
N TYR A 33 10.78 2.39 -8.29
CA TYR A 33 9.78 3.31 -7.72
C TYR A 33 9.06 4.14 -8.79
N ASP A 34 9.78 4.54 -9.82
CA ASP A 34 9.32 5.24 -11.03
C ASP A 34 8.26 4.45 -11.80
N ILE A 35 8.42 3.14 -11.92
CA ILE A 35 7.52 2.26 -12.67
C ILE A 35 6.31 1.85 -11.81
N ILE A 36 6.57 1.44 -10.56
CA ILE A 36 5.55 0.91 -9.66
C ILE A 36 4.66 2.03 -9.11
N ARG A 37 5.20 3.24 -8.95
CA ARG A 37 4.47 4.41 -8.43
C ARG A 37 3.61 4.05 -7.21
N PRO A 38 4.20 3.61 -6.08
CA PRO A 38 3.46 2.97 -4.97
C PRO A 38 2.26 3.76 -4.45
N ARG A 39 2.34 5.11 -4.45
CA ARG A 39 1.24 5.99 -4.01
C ARG A 39 0.02 5.93 -4.95
N PHE A 40 0.26 5.75 -6.25
CA PHE A 40 -0.80 5.65 -7.25
C PHE A 40 -1.49 4.29 -7.15
N LEU A 41 -0.72 3.20 -7.22
CA LEU A 41 -1.28 1.84 -7.18
C LEU A 41 -1.94 1.50 -5.84
N ALA A 42 -1.50 2.08 -4.72
CA ALA A 42 -2.18 1.93 -3.44
C ALA A 42 -3.64 2.44 -3.46
N ARG A 43 -3.99 3.33 -4.39
CA ARG A 43 -5.37 3.84 -4.60
C ARG A 43 -6.12 3.11 -5.72
N HIS A 44 -5.44 2.27 -6.50
CA HIS A 44 -5.99 1.58 -7.67
C HIS A 44 -5.77 0.06 -7.58
N PRO A 45 -6.45 -0.64 -6.65
CA PRO A 45 -6.21 -2.06 -6.37
C PRO A 45 -6.54 -2.99 -7.54
N TYR A 46 -7.45 -2.58 -8.42
CA TYR A 46 -7.87 -3.38 -9.58
C TYR A 46 -7.09 -3.06 -10.86
N LEU A 47 -6.16 -2.11 -10.81
CA LEU A 47 -5.36 -1.75 -11.97
C LEU A 47 -4.24 -2.80 -12.15
N PRO A 48 -4.15 -3.46 -13.33
CA PRO A 48 -3.11 -4.43 -13.57
C PRO A 48 -1.74 -3.75 -13.61
N LEU A 49 -0.79 -4.34 -12.89
CA LEU A 49 0.60 -3.93 -12.87
C LEU A 49 1.38 -4.78 -13.88
N ASN A 50 2.19 -4.13 -14.73
CA ASN A 50 3.09 -4.84 -15.65
C ASN A 50 4.27 -5.47 -14.89
N THR A 51 4.07 -6.69 -14.39
CA THR A 51 5.09 -7.43 -13.62
C THR A 51 6.31 -7.80 -14.47
N ALA A 52 6.15 -7.99 -15.78
CA ALA A 52 7.24 -8.35 -16.68
C ALA A 52 8.24 -7.20 -16.84
N ALA A 53 7.74 -5.98 -17.09
CA ALA A 53 8.59 -4.80 -17.19
C ALA A 53 9.36 -4.54 -15.88
N ILE A 54 8.69 -4.69 -14.73
CA ILE A 54 9.33 -4.51 -13.41
C ILE A 54 10.42 -5.56 -13.18
N LYS A 55 10.20 -6.82 -13.58
CA LYS A 55 11.21 -7.87 -13.44
C LYS A 55 12.43 -7.59 -14.32
N ALA A 56 12.23 -7.16 -15.56
CA ALA A 56 13.31 -6.80 -16.47
C ALA A 56 14.14 -5.62 -15.93
N GLU A 57 13.47 -4.55 -15.54
CA GLU A 57 14.11 -3.34 -14.99
C GLU A 57 14.80 -3.60 -13.66
N CYS A 58 14.21 -4.43 -12.79
CA CYS A 58 14.85 -4.79 -11.53
C CYS A 58 16.11 -5.64 -11.75
N ALA A 59 16.18 -6.45 -12.81
CA ALA A 59 17.37 -7.21 -13.16
C ALA A 59 18.48 -6.28 -13.67
N LEU A 60 18.14 -5.31 -14.53
CA LEU A 60 19.09 -4.32 -15.05
C LEU A 60 19.62 -3.38 -13.95
N ARG A 61 18.75 -2.96 -13.03
CA ARG A 61 19.08 -2.03 -11.94
C ARG A 61 19.60 -2.70 -10.69
N SER A 62 19.67 -4.03 -10.66
CA SER A 62 20.09 -4.78 -9.47
C SER A 62 21.55 -4.45 -9.16
N PRO A 63 21.87 -3.72 -8.07
CA PRO A 63 23.25 -3.62 -7.65
C PRO A 63 23.70 -5.00 -7.19
N GLU A 64 24.91 -5.42 -7.54
CA GLU A 64 25.52 -6.63 -6.97
C GLU A 64 25.43 -6.57 -5.43
N VAL A 65 24.46 -7.32 -4.90
CA VAL A 65 24.16 -7.65 -3.51
C VAL A 65 24.88 -6.82 -2.42
N PRO A 66 24.23 -5.83 -1.78
CA PRO A 66 24.43 -5.64 -0.35
C PRO A 66 23.58 -6.68 0.37
N LYS A 67 24.22 -7.67 1.01
CA LYS A 67 23.63 -8.81 1.76
C LYS A 67 22.73 -8.40 2.95
N LYS A 68 22.39 -7.12 3.08
CA LYS A 68 21.53 -6.58 4.14
C LYS A 68 20.60 -5.55 3.51
N PRO A 69 19.27 -5.70 3.63
CA PRO A 69 18.36 -4.61 3.28
C PRO A 69 18.76 -3.44 4.19
N SER A 70 19.21 -2.33 3.60
CA SER A 70 19.50 -1.13 4.38
C SER A 70 18.26 -0.78 5.20
N PRO A 71 18.40 -0.54 6.52
CA PRO A 71 17.28 -0.13 7.34
C PRO A 71 16.67 1.12 6.71
N LEU A 72 15.40 1.02 6.31
CA LEU A 72 14.71 2.22 5.88
C LEU A 72 14.64 3.12 7.10
N LYS A 73 15.17 4.33 6.97
CA LYS A 73 14.85 5.40 7.91
C LYS A 73 13.32 5.47 7.96
N PRO A 74 12.70 5.25 9.12
CA PRO A 74 11.26 5.46 9.25
C PRO A 74 10.94 6.85 8.73
N ALA A 75 9.93 6.97 7.87
CA ALA A 75 9.47 8.29 7.45
C ALA A 75 9.04 9.05 8.71
N GLU A 76 9.70 10.17 9.00
CA GLU A 76 9.38 11.00 10.14
C GLU A 76 7.94 11.51 9.98
N ARG A 77 7.06 11.11 10.90
CA ARG A 77 5.67 11.53 10.90
C ARG A 77 5.53 12.77 11.75
N LYS A 78 4.83 13.77 11.23
CA LYS A 78 4.49 14.98 11.99
C LYS A 78 3.60 14.60 13.18
N PRO A 79 3.79 15.23 14.35
CA PRO A 79 2.96 14.98 15.53
C PRO A 79 1.52 15.45 15.30
N LEU A 80 0.58 14.88 16.06
CA LEU A 80 -0.86 15.11 15.88
C LEU A 80 -1.21 16.60 16.01
N GLU A 81 -0.58 17.29 16.95
CA GLU A 81 -0.75 18.71 17.24
C GLU A 81 -0.49 19.56 15.99
N SER A 82 0.57 19.23 15.24
CA SER A 82 0.90 19.93 13.99
C SER A 82 -0.15 19.69 12.91
N VAL A 83 -0.74 18.50 12.87
CA VAL A 83 -1.76 18.14 11.88
C VAL A 83 -3.09 18.82 12.23
N VAL A 84 -3.46 18.84 13.50
CA VAL A 84 -4.68 19.51 14.00
C VAL A 84 -4.62 21.01 13.74
N ARG A 85 -3.48 21.66 14.03
CA ARG A 85 -3.29 23.09 13.70
C ARG A 85 -3.46 23.36 12.21
N TYR A 86 -2.78 22.57 11.36
CA TYR A 86 -2.88 22.70 9.90
C TYR A 86 -4.32 22.55 9.41
N LEU A 87 -5.03 21.52 9.87
CA LEU A 87 -6.43 21.28 9.50
C LEU A 87 -7.36 22.39 10.02
N GLY A 88 -7.15 22.88 11.24
CA GLY A 88 -7.93 23.99 11.82
C GLY A 88 -7.69 25.33 11.11
N GLU A 89 -6.52 25.55 10.53
CA GLU A 89 -6.23 26.74 9.73
C GLU A 89 -6.86 26.67 8.33
N THR A 90 -7.08 25.47 7.77
CA THR A 90 -7.79 25.33 6.50
C THR A 90 -9.27 25.68 6.61
N ALA A 91 -9.68 26.77 5.93
CA ALA A 91 -11.04 27.30 5.96
C ALA A 91 -12.13 26.26 5.63
N SER A 92 -11.82 25.30 4.77
CA SER A 92 -12.73 24.23 4.35
C SER A 92 -13.07 23.24 5.47
N VAL A 93 -12.14 22.96 6.39
CA VAL A 93 -12.38 22.01 7.51
C VAL A 93 -13.16 22.70 8.64
N LYS A 94 -12.88 23.98 8.92
CA LYS A 94 -13.70 24.81 9.82
C LYS A 94 -15.19 24.82 9.42
N LEU A 95 -15.48 24.93 8.13
CA LEU A 95 -16.84 24.89 7.59
C LEU A 95 -17.53 23.53 7.78
N ILE A 96 -16.79 22.43 7.64
CA ILE A 96 -17.32 21.08 7.89
C ILE A 96 -17.61 20.88 9.38
N PHE A 97 -16.68 21.24 10.26
CA PHE A 97 -16.89 21.10 11.71
C PHE A 97 -18.01 21.99 12.26
N LYS A 98 -18.21 23.20 11.70
CA LYS A 98 -19.32 24.09 12.08
C LYS A 98 -20.69 23.66 11.52
N LYS A 99 -20.71 22.76 10.53
CA LYS A 99 -21.94 22.30 9.86
C LYS A 99 -22.47 20.99 10.44
N TYR A 100 -21.63 20.19 11.10
CA TYR A 100 -21.96 18.84 11.58
C TYR A 100 -21.85 18.66 13.11
N ILE A 101 -21.54 19.73 13.85
CA ILE A 101 -21.71 19.87 15.31
C ILE A 101 -22.73 20.98 15.53
#